data_AF-A0ABD1Y4N5-F1
#
_entry.id   AF-A0ABD1Y4N5-F1
#
_cell.length_a   1.000
_cell.length_b   1.000
_cell.length_c   1.000
_cell.angle_alpha   90.00
_cell.angle_beta   90.00
_cell.angle_gamma   90.00
#
_symmetry.space_group_name_H-M   'P 1'
#
loop_
_entity.id
_entity.type
_entity.pdbx_description
1 polymer ?
#
loop_
_entity_poly.entity_id
_entity_poly.type
_entity_poly.pdbx_seq_one_letter_code
_entity_poly.pdbx_strand_id
1 'polypeptide(L)'
;MALARSPRLSSGGPSGMVFELLRDCFTLEDPTSGFDLLFKLCTHIAQGRVSPSIFLVLHFWEALADHFSPLQFGVATRGGCETIIHGLRATLDLHPDCVVLQVDIRNAFNTVSREALFRELRAATGSLDQLFPFVRSFYARRSPLYFSHCSREDEVTLFSSESGTRQGDPLDGALFALAHLRALRTTASEHLLCLFPSLADDTHIVGPPEAVVPAFHTLEGHLLVVGLTVQSTKCAAWSPSGLSSSLSLPQGFHSLLQGYAYLAPL
;
A
#
# COMPACT_ATOMS: atom_id res chain seq x y z
N MET A 1 -8.08 -23.49 -2.84
CA MET A 1 -6.99 -23.31 -3.83
C MET A 1 -6.20 -21.99 -3.65
N ALA A 2 -6.82 -20.89 -3.19
CA ALA A 2 -6.15 -19.59 -2.98
C ALA A 2 -5.17 -19.54 -1.78
N LEU A 3 -5.47 -20.22 -0.66
CA LEU A 3 -4.61 -20.19 0.53
C LEU A 3 -3.22 -20.81 0.34
N ALA A 4 -3.11 -21.84 -0.50
CA ALA A 4 -1.82 -22.46 -0.82
C ALA A 4 -0.89 -21.49 -1.59
N ARG A 5 -1.45 -20.39 -2.13
CA ARG A 5 -0.73 -19.35 -2.86
C ARG A 5 -0.40 -18.11 -2.00
N SER A 6 -0.97 -17.99 -0.80
CA SER A 6 -0.66 -16.91 0.16
C SER A 6 0.70 -17.21 0.83
N PRO A 7 1.71 -16.33 0.72
CA PRO A 7 3.03 -16.59 1.29
C PRO A 7 3.01 -16.60 2.83
N ARG A 8 3.80 -17.49 3.43
CA ARG A 8 3.97 -17.63 4.90
C ARG A 8 4.82 -16.54 5.55
N LEU A 9 5.35 -15.60 4.76
CA LEU A 9 6.39 -14.64 5.13
C LEU A 9 6.26 -13.36 4.29
N SER A 10 5.11 -12.69 4.27
CA SER A 10 5.03 -11.34 3.67
C SER A 10 4.97 -10.28 4.77
N SER A 11 5.89 -9.34 4.71
CA SER A 11 5.95 -8.14 5.55
C SER A 11 4.67 -7.31 5.44
N GLY A 12 4.14 -6.91 6.60
CA GLY A 12 3.33 -5.70 6.90
C GLY A 12 2.05 -5.37 6.12
N GLY A 13 1.82 -5.93 4.94
CA GLY A 13 0.70 -5.58 4.06
C GLY A 13 -0.54 -6.46 4.27
N PRO A 14 -1.59 -6.25 3.44
CA PRO A 14 -2.81 -7.07 3.48
C PRO A 14 -2.52 -8.57 3.41
N SER A 15 -1.48 -9.02 2.70
CA SER A 15 -1.09 -10.44 2.67
C SER A 15 -0.54 -10.98 3.99
N GLY A 16 0.19 -10.15 4.76
CA GLY A 16 0.73 -10.51 6.07
C GLY A 16 -0.38 -10.53 7.13
N MET A 17 -1.22 -9.49 7.16
CA MET A 17 -2.39 -9.46 8.05
C MET A 17 -3.39 -10.57 7.75
N VAL A 18 -3.68 -10.84 6.48
CA VAL A 18 -4.55 -11.95 6.07
C VAL A 18 -3.92 -13.28 6.50
N PHE A 19 -2.62 -13.49 6.32
CA PHE A 19 -1.98 -14.71 6.79
C PHE A 19 -2.05 -14.88 8.31
N GLU A 20 -1.77 -13.84 9.10
CA GLU A 20 -1.85 -13.89 10.56
C GLU A 20 -3.29 -14.09 11.06
N LEU A 21 -4.27 -13.40 10.47
CA LEU A 21 -5.69 -13.60 10.77
C LEU A 21 -6.13 -15.04 10.43
N LEU A 22 -5.70 -15.58 9.29
CA LEU A 22 -5.98 -16.97 8.93
C LEU A 22 -5.23 -17.94 9.86
N ARG A 23 -3.97 -17.67 10.21
CA ARG A 23 -3.19 -18.46 11.17
C ARG A 23 -3.90 -18.53 12.51
N ASP A 24 -4.34 -17.41 13.08
CA ASP A 24 -5.02 -17.39 14.38
C ASP A 24 -6.44 -18.02 14.30
N CYS A 25 -7.12 -17.90 13.16
CA CYS A 25 -8.42 -18.56 12.95
C CYS A 25 -8.31 -20.07 12.71
N PHE A 26 -7.19 -20.56 12.17
CA PHE A 26 -7.01 -21.95 11.74
C PHE A 26 -5.96 -22.73 12.55
N THR A 27 -5.25 -22.10 13.50
CA THR A 27 -4.32 -22.78 14.43
C THR A 27 -5.03 -23.63 15.48
N LEU A 28 -6.37 -23.60 15.53
CA LEU A 28 -7.12 -24.31 16.56
C LEU A 28 -7.73 -25.66 16.17
N GLU A 29 -7.75 -26.11 14.89
CA GLU A 29 -8.37 -27.42 14.58
C GLU A 29 -7.72 -28.27 13.48
N ASP A 30 -7.80 -29.57 13.72
CA ASP A 30 -7.18 -30.73 13.07
C ASP A 30 -7.13 -30.68 11.52
N PRO A 31 -5.94 -30.88 10.90
CA PRO A 31 -5.75 -30.93 9.45
C PRO A 31 -6.50 -32.09 8.74
N THR A 32 -7.12 -33.01 9.48
CA THR A 32 -7.94 -34.11 8.93
C THR A 32 -9.40 -33.73 8.66
N SER A 33 -9.87 -32.55 9.09
CA SER A 33 -11.23 -32.08 8.84
C SER A 33 -11.38 -31.56 7.40
N GLY A 34 -11.76 -32.44 6.48
CA GLY A 34 -11.91 -32.23 5.03
C GLY A 34 -12.95 -31.20 4.55
N PHE A 35 -13.20 -30.12 5.30
CA PHE A 35 -14.04 -29.00 4.85
C PHE A 35 -13.21 -27.99 4.04
N ASP A 36 -13.77 -27.57 2.90
CA ASP A 36 -13.25 -26.49 2.06
C ASP A 36 -13.00 -25.24 2.91
N LEU A 37 -11.83 -24.65 2.75
CA LEU A 37 -11.46 -23.37 3.37
C LEU A 37 -12.56 -22.31 3.24
N LEU A 38 -13.19 -22.25 2.08
CA LEU A 38 -14.26 -21.27 1.81
C LEU A 38 -15.43 -21.46 2.76
N PHE A 39 -15.82 -22.71 3.01
CA PHE A 39 -16.89 -23.05 3.95
C PHE A 39 -16.53 -22.65 5.39
N LYS A 40 -15.28 -22.91 5.81
CA LYS A 40 -14.79 -22.51 7.13
C LYS A 40 -14.81 -20.98 7.29
N LEU A 41 -14.28 -20.25 6.31
CA LEU A 41 -14.31 -18.78 6.29
C LEU A 41 -15.73 -18.23 6.37
N CYS A 42 -16.66 -18.75 5.57
CA CYS A 42 -18.07 -18.37 5.62
C CYS A 42 -18.67 -18.59 7.01
N THR A 43 -18.30 -19.69 7.69
CA THR A 43 -18.76 -19.99 9.05
C THR A 43 -18.24 -18.96 10.06
N HIS A 44 -16.94 -18.64 10.02
CA HIS A 44 -16.36 -17.63 10.91
C HIS A 44 -16.90 -16.22 10.64
N ILE A 45 -17.17 -15.88 9.37
CA ILE A 45 -17.83 -14.63 8.99
C ILE A 45 -19.27 -14.59 9.54
N ALA A 46 -20.04 -15.66 9.38
CA ALA A 46 -21.41 -15.76 9.90
C ALA A 46 -21.46 -15.66 11.44
N GLN A 47 -20.42 -16.14 12.12
CA GLN A 47 -20.24 -16.02 13.57
C GLN A 47 -19.68 -14.66 14.01
N GLY A 48 -19.39 -13.74 13.09
CA GLY A 48 -18.81 -12.43 13.39
C GLY A 48 -17.36 -12.47 13.90
N ARG A 49 -16.66 -13.61 13.75
CA ARG A 49 -15.28 -13.80 14.21
C ARG A 49 -14.26 -13.18 13.29
N VAL A 50 -14.58 -13.07 11.99
CA VAL A 50 -13.71 -12.49 10.97
C VAL A 50 -14.52 -11.57 10.07
N SER A 51 -13.90 -10.48 9.63
CA SER A 51 -14.53 -9.54 8.69
C SER A 51 -14.83 -10.22 7.34
N PRO A 52 -16.01 -9.99 6.72
CA PRO A 52 -16.29 -10.46 5.35
C PRO A 52 -15.26 -10.00 4.32
N SER A 53 -14.55 -8.90 4.58
CA SER A 53 -13.51 -8.37 3.71
C SER A 53 -12.33 -9.33 3.49
N ILE A 54 -12.06 -10.24 4.43
CA ILE A 54 -11.02 -11.26 4.24
C ILE A 54 -11.34 -12.17 3.03
N PHE A 55 -12.61 -12.53 2.89
CA PHE A 55 -13.07 -13.37 1.79
C PHE A 55 -12.94 -12.63 0.47
N LEU A 56 -13.24 -11.33 0.46
CA LEU A 56 -13.14 -10.50 -0.73
C LEU A 56 -11.70 -10.38 -1.21
N VAL A 57 -10.73 -10.14 -0.32
CA VAL A 57 -9.30 -10.11 -0.68
C VAL A 57 -8.87 -11.44 -1.31
N LEU A 58 -9.24 -12.56 -0.69
CA LEU A 58 -8.88 -13.89 -1.19
C LEU A 58 -9.57 -14.23 -2.52
N HIS A 59 -10.83 -13.82 -2.68
CA HIS A 59 -11.62 -14.07 -3.87
C HIS A 59 -11.10 -13.26 -5.07
N PHE A 60 -10.75 -11.99 -4.85
CA PHE A 60 -10.28 -11.08 -5.89
C PHE A 60 -8.75 -11.04 -6.02
N TRP A 61 -8.02 -11.96 -5.38
CA TRP A 61 -6.55 -11.93 -5.34
C TRP A 61 -5.88 -11.76 -6.70
N GLU A 62 -6.25 -12.58 -7.69
CA GLU A 62 -5.65 -12.53 -9.03
C GLU A 62 -5.97 -11.21 -9.74
N ALA A 63 -7.22 -10.76 -9.65
CA ALA A 63 -7.64 -9.49 -10.23
C ALA A 63 -6.95 -8.29 -9.58
N LEU A 64 -6.72 -8.32 -8.26
CA LEU A 64 -5.94 -7.32 -7.54
C LEU A 64 -4.48 -7.34 -8.01
N ALA A 65 -3.85 -8.52 -8.09
CA ALA A 65 -2.46 -8.67 -8.52
C ALA A 65 -2.23 -8.07 -9.91
N ASP A 66 -3.09 -8.41 -10.87
CA ASP A 66 -3.03 -7.89 -12.24
C ASP A 66 -3.25 -6.39 -12.28
N HIS A 67 -4.15 -5.86 -11.44
CA HIS A 67 -4.47 -4.45 -11.43
C HIS A 67 -3.38 -3.58 -10.79
N PHE A 68 -2.65 -4.06 -9.78
CA PHE A 68 -1.63 -3.26 -9.09
C PHE A 68 -0.26 -3.28 -9.78
N SER A 69 0.01 -4.33 -10.56
CA SER A 69 1.21 -4.43 -11.36
C SER A 69 1.28 -3.34 -12.46
N PRO A 70 2.47 -2.80 -12.79
CA PRO A 70 3.79 -3.05 -12.19
C PRO A 70 4.21 -2.01 -11.16
N LEU A 71 3.30 -1.15 -10.67
CA LEU A 71 3.67 0.04 -9.89
C LEU A 71 3.52 -0.16 -8.38
N GLN A 72 2.61 -1.05 -7.97
CA GLN A 72 2.25 -1.23 -6.56
C GLN A 72 2.48 -2.68 -6.14
N PHE A 73 3.45 -2.87 -5.24
CA PHE A 73 3.92 -4.17 -4.77
C PHE A 73 3.40 -4.53 -3.37
N GLY A 74 2.70 -3.61 -2.70
CA GLY A 74 2.15 -3.82 -1.36
C GLY A 74 0.86 -4.65 -1.34
N VAL A 75 0.27 -4.92 -2.51
CA VAL A 75 -1.02 -5.60 -2.63
C VAL A 75 -0.91 -6.75 -3.61
N ALA A 76 -1.34 -7.93 -3.17
CA ALA A 76 -1.42 -9.16 -3.96
C ALA A 76 -0.14 -9.55 -4.74
N THR A 77 1.02 -9.01 -4.33
CA THR A 77 2.31 -9.25 -4.98
C THR A 77 3.18 -10.11 -4.09
N ARG A 78 3.59 -11.27 -4.60
CA ARG A 78 4.47 -12.17 -3.86
C ARG A 78 5.89 -11.59 -3.83
N GLY A 79 6.43 -11.43 -2.62
CA GLY A 79 7.79 -10.91 -2.44
C GLY A 79 7.93 -9.47 -2.91
N GLY A 80 6.90 -8.64 -2.70
CA GLY A 80 6.87 -7.26 -3.19
C GLY A 80 8.04 -6.43 -2.68
N CYS A 81 8.36 -6.53 -1.39
CA CYS A 81 9.48 -5.83 -0.76
C CYS A 81 10.83 -6.26 -1.36
N GLU A 82 11.05 -7.56 -1.50
CA GLU A 82 12.26 -8.13 -2.09
C GLU A 82 12.40 -7.70 -3.54
N THR A 83 11.29 -7.70 -4.29
CA THR A 83 11.26 -7.25 -5.68
C THR A 83 11.69 -5.79 -5.80
N ILE A 84 11.16 -4.91 -4.94
CA ILE A 84 11.58 -3.50 -4.91
C ILE A 84 13.06 -3.40 -4.55
N ILE A 85 13.49 -3.99 -3.44
CA ILE A 85 14.88 -3.85 -2.95
C ILE A 85 15.89 -4.37 -3.98
N HIS A 86 15.66 -5.56 -4.53
CA HIS A 86 16.57 -6.14 -5.53
C HIS A 86 16.51 -5.41 -6.88
N GLY A 87 15.32 -4.97 -7.31
CA GLY A 87 15.14 -4.20 -8.54
C GLY A 87 15.83 -2.83 -8.46
N LEU A 88 15.70 -2.14 -7.32
CA LEU A 88 16.37 -0.88 -7.06
C LEU A 88 17.89 -1.04 -7.06
N ARG A 89 18.42 -2.05 -6.36
CA ARG A 89 19.87 -2.34 -6.35
C ARG A 89 20.40 -2.59 -7.76
N ALA A 90 19.77 -3.49 -8.51
CA ALA A 90 20.19 -3.79 -9.88
C ALA A 90 20.13 -2.55 -10.80
N THR A 91 19.11 -1.71 -10.64
CA THR A 91 18.98 -0.45 -11.41
C THR A 91 20.14 0.50 -11.10
N LEU A 92 20.50 0.65 -9.83
CA LEU A 92 21.57 1.55 -9.40
C LEU A 92 22.97 1.01 -9.68
N ASP A 93 23.16 -0.32 -9.72
CA ASP A 93 24.42 -0.93 -10.16
C ASP A 93 24.68 -0.65 -11.65
N LEU A 94 23.61 -0.63 -12.47
CA LEU A 94 23.68 -0.30 -13.90
C LEU A 94 23.75 1.22 -14.16
N HIS A 95 23.11 2.00 -13.30
CA HIS A 95 22.98 3.45 -13.42
C HIS A 95 23.31 4.13 -12.07
N PRO A 96 24.60 4.21 -11.69
CA PRO A 96 25.01 4.72 -10.38
C PRO A 96 24.69 6.21 -10.16
N ASP A 97 24.44 6.95 -11.24
CA ASP A 97 24.07 8.37 -11.22
C ASP A 97 22.56 8.58 -11.01
N CYS A 98 21.75 7.52 -11.06
CA CYS A 98 20.33 7.61 -10.72
C CYS A 98 20.14 7.98 -9.25
N VAL A 99 19.05 8.69 -8.99
CA VAL A 99 18.61 9.12 -7.67
C VAL A 99 17.39 8.31 -7.28
N VAL A 100 17.35 7.87 -6.02
CA VAL A 100 16.18 7.35 -5.36
C VAL A 100 15.61 8.45 -4.47
N LEU A 101 14.39 8.88 -4.76
CA LEU A 101 13.65 9.86 -3.96
C LEU A 101 12.49 9.12 -3.26
N GLN A 102 12.55 9.04 -1.94
CA GLN A 102 11.50 8.50 -1.09
C GLN A 102 10.45 9.58 -0.79
N VAL A 103 9.19 9.23 -1.02
CA VAL A 103 8.02 10.09 -0.79
C VAL A 103 7.26 9.55 0.42
N ASP A 104 7.20 10.34 1.49
CA ASP A 104 6.39 10.05 2.69
C ASP A 104 5.06 10.78 2.58
N ILE A 105 3.95 10.10 2.89
CA ILE A 105 2.60 10.65 2.78
C ILE A 105 2.01 10.80 4.18
N ARG A 106 1.58 12.01 4.51
CA ARG A 106 1.05 12.31 5.84
C ARG A 106 -0.26 11.59 6.09
N ASN A 107 -0.26 10.65 7.04
CA ASN A 107 -1.49 9.99 7.52
C ASN A 107 -2.29 9.35 6.38
N ALA A 108 -1.60 8.67 5.47
CA ALA A 108 -2.10 8.31 4.14
C ALA A 108 -3.44 7.53 4.18
N PHE A 109 -3.49 6.45 4.98
CA PHE A 109 -4.67 5.60 5.11
C PHE A 109 -5.91 6.35 5.60
N ASN A 110 -5.76 7.28 6.55
CA ASN A 110 -6.90 8.01 7.13
C ASN A 110 -7.35 9.19 6.26
N THR A 111 -6.49 9.70 5.38
CA THR A 111 -6.74 10.93 4.61
C THR A 111 -7.20 10.68 3.18
N VAL A 112 -6.89 9.50 2.60
CA VAL A 112 -7.29 9.18 1.23
C VAL A 112 -8.80 9.39 0.98
N SER A 113 -9.15 9.96 -0.16
CA SER A 113 -10.53 10.26 -0.50
C SER A 113 -11.32 8.99 -0.83
N ARG A 114 -12.39 8.73 -0.07
CA ARG A 114 -13.35 7.65 -0.37
C ARG A 114 -14.04 7.85 -1.70
N GLU A 115 -14.27 9.09 -2.11
CA GLU A 115 -14.85 9.40 -3.42
C GLU A 115 -13.88 9.01 -4.54
N ALA A 116 -12.60 9.35 -4.41
CA ALA A 116 -11.58 8.94 -5.37
C ALA A 116 -11.48 7.41 -5.44
N LEU A 117 -11.42 6.73 -4.30
CA LEU A 117 -11.46 5.27 -4.21
C LEU A 117 -12.69 4.68 -4.93
N PHE A 118 -13.89 5.20 -4.69
CA PHE A 118 -15.11 4.71 -5.35
C PHE A 118 -15.08 4.92 -6.86
N ARG A 119 -14.51 6.05 -7.31
CA ARG A 119 -14.35 6.37 -8.72
C ARG A 119 -13.40 5.38 -9.40
N GLU A 120 -12.23 5.15 -8.81
CA GLU A 120 -11.24 4.21 -9.35
C GLU A 120 -11.75 2.77 -9.33
N LEU A 121 -12.46 2.37 -8.27
CA LEU A 121 -13.04 1.02 -8.18
C LEU A 121 -14.12 0.77 -9.23
N ARG A 122 -14.92 1.79 -9.57
CA ARG A 122 -15.89 1.70 -10.67
C ARG A 122 -15.24 1.71 -12.05
N ALA A 123 -14.10 2.39 -12.18
CA ALA A 123 -13.35 2.44 -13.42
C ALA A 123 -12.46 1.20 -13.62
N ALA A 124 -12.27 0.38 -12.59
CA ALA A 124 -11.48 -0.83 -12.66
C ALA A 124 -12.07 -1.82 -13.68
N THR A 125 -11.19 -2.46 -14.44
CA THR A 125 -11.55 -3.44 -15.47
C THR A 125 -11.56 -4.87 -14.90
N GLY A 126 -12.15 -5.80 -15.64
CA GLY A 126 -12.17 -7.20 -15.26
C GLY A 126 -13.22 -7.48 -14.19
N SER A 127 -12.89 -8.32 -13.20
CA SER A 127 -13.81 -8.66 -12.10
C SER A 127 -13.73 -7.72 -10.89
N LEU A 128 -12.81 -6.74 -10.88
CA LEU A 128 -12.63 -5.85 -9.73
C LEU A 128 -13.81 -4.90 -9.49
N ASP A 129 -14.56 -4.54 -10.53
CA ASP A 129 -15.77 -3.71 -10.40
C ASP A 129 -16.84 -4.41 -9.53
N GLN A 130 -16.86 -5.75 -9.51
CA GLN A 130 -17.75 -6.56 -8.67
C GLN A 130 -17.49 -6.38 -7.16
N LEU A 131 -16.33 -5.84 -6.78
CA LEU A 131 -16.02 -5.50 -5.39
C LEU A 131 -16.76 -4.22 -4.92
N PHE A 132 -17.18 -3.35 -5.86
CA PHE A 132 -17.85 -2.08 -5.57
C PHE A 132 -19.05 -2.16 -4.61
N PRO A 133 -20.06 -3.04 -4.80
CA PRO A 133 -21.21 -3.10 -3.89
C PRO A 133 -20.81 -3.43 -2.44
N PHE A 134 -19.79 -4.25 -2.24
CA PHE A 134 -19.29 -4.60 -0.91
C PHE A 134 -18.58 -3.40 -0.28
N VAL A 135 -17.65 -2.79 -1.00
CA VAL A 135 -16.87 -1.64 -0.53
C VAL A 135 -17.79 -0.45 -0.24
N ARG A 136 -18.78 -0.19 -1.09
CA ARG A 136 -19.81 0.81 -0.82
C ARG A 136 -20.57 0.52 0.48
N SER A 137 -20.89 -0.74 0.75
CA SER A 137 -21.60 -1.13 1.97
C SER A 137 -20.77 -0.88 3.24
N PHE A 138 -19.45 -1.02 3.16
CA PHE A 138 -18.54 -0.78 4.30
C PHE A 138 -18.13 0.69 4.48
N TYR A 139 -17.95 1.43 3.37
CA TYR A 139 -17.27 2.74 3.38
C TYR A 139 -18.15 3.94 3.01
N ALA A 140 -19.34 3.74 2.40
CA ALA A 140 -20.12 4.87 1.87
C ALA A 140 -20.79 5.73 2.93
N ARG A 141 -21.00 5.19 4.13
CA ARG A 141 -21.56 5.94 5.26
C ARG A 141 -20.46 6.21 6.26
N ARG A 142 -20.49 7.40 6.85
CA ARG A 142 -19.68 7.71 8.01
C ARG A 142 -20.01 6.77 9.17
N SER A 143 -18.99 6.33 9.89
CA SER A 143 -19.12 5.47 11.05
C SER A 143 -18.44 6.11 12.27
N PRO A 144 -18.95 5.88 13.49
CA PRO A 144 -18.27 6.34 14.69
C PRO A 144 -16.97 5.56 14.92
N LEU A 145 -15.89 6.28 15.27
CA LEU A 145 -14.65 5.72 15.81
C LEU A 145 -14.58 6.04 17.29
N TYR A 146 -14.40 5.00 18.10
CA TYR A 146 -14.28 5.11 19.55
C TYR A 146 -12.80 5.03 19.91
N PHE A 147 -12.27 6.10 20.49
CA PHE A 147 -10.89 6.18 20.94
C PHE A 147 -10.85 6.19 22.47
N SER A 148 -10.25 5.16 23.05
CA SER A 148 -10.01 5.06 24.50
C SER A 148 -8.65 5.63 24.83
N HIS A 149 -8.57 6.46 25.87
CA HIS A 149 -7.33 7.10 26.30
C HIS A 149 -6.57 6.20 27.28
N CYS A 150 -5.30 5.89 27.00
CA CYS A 150 -4.47 5.05 27.89
C CYS A 150 -4.28 5.65 29.30
N SER A 151 -4.42 6.95 29.47
CA SER A 151 -4.27 7.65 30.75
C SER A 151 -5.60 7.88 31.49
N ARG A 152 -6.73 7.59 30.85
CA ARG A 152 -8.09 7.84 31.37
C ARG A 152 -9.02 6.75 30.84
N GLU A 153 -9.01 5.60 31.52
CA GLU A 153 -9.72 4.39 31.08
C GLU A 153 -11.23 4.60 30.89
N ASP A 154 -11.83 5.55 31.63
CA ASP A 154 -13.27 5.87 31.56
C ASP A 154 -13.62 6.91 30.47
N GLU A 155 -12.64 7.48 29.76
CA GLU A 155 -12.86 8.51 28.74
C GLU A 155 -12.80 7.91 27.33
N VAL A 156 -13.93 7.98 26.61
CA VAL A 156 -14.02 7.60 25.20
C VAL A 156 -14.28 8.85 24.35
N THR A 157 -13.35 9.15 23.44
CA THR A 157 -13.56 10.20 22.43
C THR A 157 -14.17 9.60 21.18
N LEU A 158 -15.22 10.25 20.67
CA LEU A 158 -15.91 9.85 19.45
C LEU A 158 -15.42 10.68 18.27
N PHE A 159 -14.90 10.03 17.24
CA PHE A 159 -14.61 10.66 15.94
C PHE A 159 -15.56 10.14 14.87
N SER A 160 -15.74 10.91 13.80
CA SER A 160 -16.47 10.45 12.62
C SER A 160 -15.50 9.98 11.54
N SER A 161 -15.61 8.72 11.11
CA SER A 161 -14.83 8.16 10.00
C SER A 161 -15.48 8.53 8.67
N GLU A 162 -15.09 9.67 8.11
CA GLU A 162 -15.65 10.21 6.86
C GLU A 162 -14.70 10.05 5.65
N SER A 163 -13.40 10.00 5.90
CA SER A 163 -12.34 9.78 4.90
C SER A 163 -11.58 8.48 5.17
N GLY A 164 -10.67 8.13 4.27
CA GLY A 164 -9.73 7.06 4.46
C GLY A 164 -10.30 5.65 4.37
N THR A 165 -9.39 4.69 4.47
CA THR A 165 -9.69 3.28 4.68
C THR A 165 -9.57 2.94 6.17
N ARG A 166 -10.21 1.85 6.60
CA ARG A 166 -10.28 1.50 8.01
C ARG A 166 -9.10 0.62 8.35
N GLN A 167 -8.09 1.16 9.04
CA GLN A 167 -6.92 0.38 9.45
C GLN A 167 -7.33 -0.88 10.22
N GLY A 168 -6.80 -2.03 9.78
CA GLY A 168 -7.13 -3.35 10.33
C GLY A 168 -8.33 -4.04 9.66
N ASP A 169 -9.01 -3.38 8.72
CA ASP A 169 -9.85 -4.08 7.74
C ASP A 169 -8.92 -4.80 6.74
N PRO A 170 -9.03 -6.12 6.51
CA PRO A 170 -8.27 -6.83 5.48
C PRO A 170 -8.23 -6.17 4.09
N LEU A 171 -9.27 -5.41 3.71
CA LEU A 171 -9.31 -4.68 2.43
C LEU A 171 -8.60 -3.31 2.46
N ASP A 172 -8.20 -2.81 3.61
CA ASP A 172 -7.73 -1.43 3.80
C ASP A 172 -6.57 -1.03 2.89
N GLY A 173 -5.55 -1.87 2.80
CA GLY A 173 -4.36 -1.67 1.98
C GLY A 173 -4.67 -1.73 0.50
N ALA A 174 -5.52 -2.66 0.07
CA ALA A 174 -5.96 -2.76 -1.32
C ALA A 174 -6.76 -1.52 -1.74
N LEU A 175 -7.64 -1.05 -0.87
CA LEU A 175 -8.48 0.12 -1.11
C LEU A 175 -7.68 1.43 -1.14
N PHE A 176 -6.72 1.58 -0.22
CA PHE A 176 -5.80 2.72 -0.22
C PHE A 176 -4.96 2.71 -1.51
N ALA A 177 -4.35 1.55 -1.80
CA ALA A 177 -3.51 1.36 -2.97
C ALA A 177 -4.24 1.67 -4.27
N LEU A 178 -5.55 1.41 -4.37
CA LEU A 178 -6.33 1.68 -5.56
C LEU A 178 -6.41 3.18 -5.89
N ALA A 179 -6.71 4.01 -4.89
CA ALA A 179 -6.72 5.46 -5.07
C ALA A 179 -5.30 6.00 -5.31
N HIS A 180 -4.32 5.49 -4.56
CA HIS A 180 -2.91 5.85 -4.73
C HIS A 180 -2.38 5.51 -6.15
N LEU A 181 -2.77 4.35 -6.69
CA LEU A 181 -2.35 3.86 -8.00
C LEU A 181 -2.77 4.80 -9.14
N ARG A 182 -3.88 5.53 -9.00
CA ARG A 182 -4.26 6.56 -9.97
C ARG A 182 -3.20 7.65 -10.10
N ALA A 183 -2.67 8.12 -8.97
CA ALA A 183 -1.60 9.12 -8.96
C ALA A 183 -0.30 8.56 -9.55
N LEU A 184 0.05 7.32 -9.18
CA LEU A 184 1.22 6.62 -9.73
C LEU A 184 1.14 6.43 -11.25
N ARG A 185 0.03 5.88 -11.76
CA ARG A 185 -0.15 5.59 -13.20
C ARG A 185 -0.08 6.86 -14.04
N THR A 186 -0.75 7.92 -13.60
CA THR A 186 -0.78 9.19 -14.34
C THR A 186 0.62 9.79 -14.41
N THR A 187 1.30 9.87 -13.25
CA THR A 187 2.67 10.38 -13.19
C THR A 187 3.65 9.52 -14.01
N ALA A 188 3.57 8.19 -13.91
CA ALA A 188 4.43 7.29 -14.66
C ALA A 188 4.25 7.42 -16.18
N SER A 189 3.03 7.72 -16.65
CA SER A 189 2.78 7.97 -18.07
C SER A 189 3.36 9.30 -18.58
N GLU A 190 3.60 10.25 -17.69
CA GLU A 190 4.15 11.57 -17.99
C GLU A 190 5.69 11.63 -17.82
N HIS A 191 6.25 10.75 -16.98
CA HIS A 191 7.67 10.74 -16.61
C HIS A 191 8.34 9.40 -16.95
N LEU A 192 8.50 9.12 -18.25
CA LEU A 192 8.99 7.83 -18.76
C LEU A 192 10.45 7.50 -18.40
N LEU A 193 11.22 8.49 -17.92
CA LEU A 193 12.59 8.30 -17.44
C LEU A 193 12.65 7.88 -15.96
N CYS A 194 11.50 7.81 -15.28
CA CYS A 194 11.40 7.48 -13.87
C CYS A 194 10.63 6.17 -13.65
N LEU A 195 11.07 5.42 -12.66
CA LEU A 195 10.35 4.28 -12.08
C LEU A 195 9.66 4.74 -10.80
N PHE A 196 8.49 4.15 -10.53
CA PHE A 196 7.66 4.49 -9.36
C PHE A 196 7.35 3.28 -8.47
N PRO A 197 8.35 2.50 -8.01
CA PRO A 197 8.08 1.32 -7.19
C PRO A 197 7.50 1.75 -5.84
N SER A 198 6.31 1.22 -5.54
CA SER A 198 5.56 1.59 -4.34
C SER A 198 5.15 0.36 -3.55
N LEU A 199 5.25 0.44 -2.23
CA LEU A 199 4.78 -0.57 -1.27
C LEU A 199 3.77 0.08 -0.33
N ALA A 200 2.48 -0.12 -0.57
CA ALA A 200 1.43 0.67 0.06
C ALA A 200 1.69 2.18 -0.14
N ASP A 201 1.89 2.94 0.94
CA ASP A 201 2.22 4.36 0.94
C ASP A 201 3.72 4.65 0.78
N ASP A 202 4.60 3.68 1.04
CA ASP A 202 6.05 3.81 0.82
C ASP A 202 6.36 3.89 -0.67
N THR A 203 6.46 5.11 -1.17
CA THR A 203 6.58 5.41 -2.60
C THR A 203 7.96 5.93 -2.92
N HIS A 204 8.54 5.43 -4.00
CA HIS A 204 9.86 5.85 -4.45
C HIS A 204 9.79 6.33 -5.89
N ILE A 205 10.58 7.34 -6.21
CA ILE A 205 10.82 7.81 -7.58
C ILE A 205 12.29 7.55 -7.89
N VAL A 206 12.56 6.79 -8.95
CA VAL A 206 13.92 6.41 -9.32
C VAL A 206 14.20 6.77 -10.76
N GLY A 207 15.24 7.57 -10.99
CA GLY A 207 15.60 8.02 -12.33
C GLY A 207 16.78 8.98 -12.32
N PRO A 208 17.12 9.58 -13.47
CA PRO A 208 18.22 10.52 -13.56
C PRO A 208 17.91 11.80 -12.74
N PRO A 209 18.95 12.50 -12.21
CA PRO A 209 18.78 13.65 -11.34
C PRO A 209 17.85 14.75 -11.90
N GLU A 210 17.93 15.02 -13.20
CA GLU A 210 17.13 16.03 -13.87
C GLU A 210 15.64 15.67 -13.98
N ALA A 211 15.28 14.38 -13.87
CA ALA A 211 13.89 13.91 -14.04
C ALA A 211 13.16 13.68 -12.71
N VAL A 212 13.87 13.32 -11.64
CA VAL A 212 13.24 12.91 -10.36
C VAL A 212 12.47 14.04 -9.66
N VAL A 213 12.96 15.29 -9.66
CA VAL A 213 12.26 16.42 -9.02
C VAL A 213 11.02 16.87 -9.82
N PRO A 214 11.07 17.00 -11.17
CA PRO A 214 9.86 17.20 -11.96
C PRO A 214 8.81 16.10 -11.77
N ALA A 215 9.23 14.83 -11.73
CA ALA A 215 8.36 13.70 -11.47
C ALA A 215 7.73 13.79 -10.07
N PHE A 216 8.50 14.20 -9.06
CA PHE A 216 8.00 14.42 -7.71
C PHE A 216 6.88 15.46 -7.67
N HIS A 217 7.07 16.64 -8.25
CA HIS A 217 6.03 17.68 -8.23
C HIS A 217 4.75 17.27 -8.96
N THR A 218 4.90 16.50 -10.04
CA THR A 218 3.77 15.90 -10.75
C THR A 218 3.02 14.89 -9.88
N LEU A 219 3.77 14.00 -9.21
CA LEU A 219 3.20 13.04 -8.28
C LEU A 219 2.48 13.74 -7.13
N GLU A 220 3.10 14.76 -6.52
CA GLU A 220 2.52 15.56 -5.44
C GLU A 220 1.17 16.18 -5.86
N GLY A 221 1.11 16.78 -7.04
CA GLY A 221 -0.15 17.29 -7.61
C GLY A 221 -1.21 16.19 -7.77
N HIS A 222 -0.84 15.03 -8.29
CA HIS A 222 -1.77 13.91 -8.46
C HIS A 222 -2.19 13.26 -7.14
N LEU A 223 -1.33 13.22 -6.12
CA LEU A 223 -1.65 12.76 -4.77
C LEU A 223 -2.72 13.65 -4.13
N LEU A 224 -2.61 14.97 -4.29
CA LEU A 224 -3.60 15.92 -3.76
C LEU A 224 -5.00 15.66 -4.33
N VAL A 225 -5.11 15.28 -5.61
CA VAL A 225 -6.40 14.95 -6.25
C VAL A 225 -7.10 13.76 -5.58
N VAL A 226 -6.34 12.83 -5.01
CA VAL A 226 -6.88 11.67 -4.28
C VAL A 226 -6.92 11.87 -2.77
N GLY A 227 -6.73 13.10 -2.29
CA GLY A 227 -6.80 13.47 -0.87
C GLY A 227 -5.53 13.17 -0.07
N LEU A 228 -4.41 12.89 -0.75
CA LEU A 228 -3.14 12.58 -0.12
C LEU A 228 -2.21 13.80 -0.14
N THR A 229 -1.51 14.03 0.96
CA THR A 229 -0.57 15.15 1.10
C THR A 229 0.81 14.63 1.46
N VAL A 230 1.82 15.07 0.72
CA VAL A 230 3.22 14.72 0.97
C VAL A 230 3.68 15.33 2.29
N GLN A 231 4.41 14.56 3.09
CA GLN A 231 5.12 15.05 4.26
C GLN A 231 6.58 15.33 3.90
N SER A 232 6.84 16.52 3.35
CA SER A 232 8.15 16.89 2.82
C SER A 232 9.30 16.72 3.82
N THR A 233 9.06 16.95 5.12
CA THR A 233 10.07 16.78 6.19
C THR A 233 10.45 15.33 6.48
N LYS A 234 9.80 14.36 5.85
CA LYS A 234 10.12 12.94 5.95
C LYS A 234 10.54 12.35 4.61
N CYS A 235 10.44 13.13 3.54
CA CYS A 235 10.98 12.75 2.26
C CYS A 235 12.51 12.81 2.28
N ALA A 236 13.13 11.90 1.52
CA ALA A 236 14.56 11.77 1.46
C ALA A 236 15.02 11.46 0.04
N ALA A 237 16.23 11.87 -0.30
CA ALA A 237 16.87 11.51 -1.56
C ALA A 237 18.25 10.89 -1.32
N TRP A 238 18.60 9.92 -2.16
CA TRP A 238 19.87 9.19 -2.09
C TRP A 238 20.34 8.75 -3.49
N SER A 239 21.65 8.67 -3.70
CA SER A 239 22.28 8.11 -4.90
C SER A 239 23.63 7.47 -4.53
N PRO A 240 24.03 6.35 -5.17
CA PRO A 240 25.36 5.74 -4.97
C PRO A 240 26.52 6.70 -5.26
N SER A 241 26.43 7.49 -6.34
CA SER A 241 27.44 8.49 -6.71
C SER A 241 27.41 9.74 -5.82
N GLY A 242 26.50 9.80 -4.84
CA GLY A 242 26.16 11.01 -4.11
C GLY A 242 25.18 11.90 -4.87
N LEU A 243 24.52 12.82 -4.17
CA LEU A 243 23.63 13.78 -4.83
C LEU A 243 24.44 14.89 -5.48
N SER A 244 24.25 15.09 -6.78
CA SER A 244 24.88 16.19 -7.51
C SER A 244 24.53 17.54 -6.89
N SER A 245 25.48 18.48 -6.87
CA SER A 245 25.25 19.87 -6.45
C SER A 245 24.23 20.60 -7.35
N SER A 246 23.99 20.09 -8.56
CA SER A 246 22.95 20.61 -9.46
C SER A 246 21.53 20.16 -9.10
N LEU A 247 21.36 19.12 -8.28
CA LEU A 247 20.06 18.64 -7.86
C LEU A 247 19.51 19.52 -6.73
N SER A 248 18.53 20.36 -7.06
CA SER A 248 17.83 21.18 -6.09
C SER A 248 16.65 20.39 -5.51
N LEU A 249 16.83 19.81 -4.33
CA LEU A 249 15.74 19.09 -3.64
C LEU A 249 14.64 20.06 -3.19
N PRO A 250 13.36 19.61 -3.15
CA PRO A 250 12.27 20.40 -2.60
C PRO A 250 12.53 20.78 -1.13
N GLN A 251 11.93 21.89 -0.70
CA GLN A 251 12.12 22.40 0.66
C GLN A 251 11.67 21.35 1.71
N GLY A 252 12.52 21.11 2.70
CA GLY A 252 12.25 20.18 3.81
C GLY A 252 12.75 18.76 3.59
N PHE A 253 13.22 18.41 2.39
CA PHE A 253 13.75 17.08 2.10
C PHE A 253 15.10 16.86 2.78
N HIS A 254 15.34 15.62 3.22
CA HIS A 254 16.64 15.19 3.72
C HIS A 254 17.51 14.62 2.60
N SER A 255 18.74 15.13 2.48
CA SER A 255 19.79 14.45 1.72
C SER A 255 20.42 13.37 2.60
N LEU A 256 20.30 12.09 2.22
CA LEU A 256 21.00 11.02 2.94
C LEU A 256 22.46 11.01 2.48
N LEU A 257 23.33 11.62 3.29
CA LEU A 257 24.74 11.87 2.96
C LEU A 257 25.63 10.62 3.06
N GLN A 258 25.19 9.54 3.71
CA GLN A 258 25.95 8.29 3.81
C GLN A 258 25.05 7.09 4.12
N GLY A 259 25.06 6.11 3.20
CA GLY A 259 24.88 4.67 3.43
C GLY A 259 23.53 4.15 3.97
N TYR A 260 22.87 3.31 3.17
CA TYR A 260 22.62 1.95 3.68
C TYR A 260 24.01 1.34 3.93
N ALA A 261 24.57 1.50 5.14
CA ALA A 261 25.77 0.76 5.49
C ALA A 261 25.46 -0.71 5.28
N TYR A 262 26.18 -1.33 4.35
CA TYR A 262 26.07 -2.74 4.01
C TYR A 262 26.13 -3.55 5.30
N LEU A 263 25.02 -4.20 5.68
CA LEU A 263 25.16 -5.46 6.40
C LEU A 263 25.85 -6.39 5.40
N ALA A 264 27.13 -6.64 5.63
CA ALA A 264 27.88 -7.64 4.88
C ALA A 264 27.04 -8.93 4.81
N PRO A 265 27.10 -9.67 3.69
CA PRO A 265 26.41 -10.95 3.59
C PRO A 265 26.88 -11.84 4.75
N LEU A 266 25.93 -12.33 5.55
CA LEU A 266 26.15 -13.41 6.51
C LEU A 266 26.51 -14.71 5.77
#